data_AF-A0A2E9JJV9-F1
#
_entry.id   AF-A0A2E9JJV9-F1
#
_cell.length_a   1.000
_cell.length_b   1.000
_cell.length_c   1.000
_cell.angle_alpha   90.00
_cell.angle_beta   90.00
_cell.angle_gamma   90.00
#
_symmetry.space_group_name_H-M   'P 1'
#
loop_
_entity.id
_entity.type
_entity.pdbx_description
1 polymer ?
#
loop_
_entity_poly.entity_id
_entity_poly.type
_entity_poly.pdbx_seq_one_letter_code
_entity_poly.pdbx_strand_id
1 'polypeptide(L)'
;MAGYEFDLGDPAVVHHARIFTQDKSYSGEQALLDMAAYAPGKASISYPEGIAQKFSSNDRLVMQIHYTTNGLATTDQTRLGLHYAEQAPQQTLMNPITVNEDIYIPAGAHNYQASASIVLNDDSYLYAMSPHMRYRGKSMKYTAVYPDGNSEQLLSVPNFQFQWQMDYWLKEPKFLPAGTTIVTDGVFDNSSANPGNPNSDIDVGWGGQSWEEMFIGWMAIAVDTQ
;
A
#
# COMPACT_ATOMS: atom_id res chain seq x y z
N MET A 1 7.94 4.11 21.50
CA MET A 1 8.22 3.38 20.25
C MET A 1 7.97 4.32 19.10
N ALA A 2 8.78 4.28 18.03
CA ALA A 2 8.54 5.11 16.87
C ALA A 2 7.26 4.68 16.13
N GLY A 3 6.60 5.60 15.43
CA GLY A 3 5.34 5.30 14.77
C GLY A 3 4.49 6.52 14.48
N TYR A 4 3.22 6.28 14.19
CA TYR A 4 2.24 7.33 13.98
C TYR A 4 0.85 6.89 14.45
N GLU A 5 -0.01 7.87 14.68
CA GLU A 5 -1.43 7.67 14.90
C GLU A 5 -2.26 8.78 14.27
N PHE A 6 -3.50 8.46 13.90
CA PHE A 6 -4.48 9.41 13.42
C PHE A 6 -5.56 9.63 14.49
N ASP A 7 -5.80 10.89 14.80
CA ASP A 7 -6.94 11.36 15.59
C ASP A 7 -7.93 12.00 14.62
N LEU A 8 -9.01 11.29 14.29
CA LEU A 8 -9.98 11.71 13.27
C LEU A 8 -10.95 12.72 13.86
N GLY A 9 -11.20 13.83 13.16
CA GLY A 9 -12.18 14.80 13.60
C GLY A 9 -13.62 14.29 13.45
N ASP A 10 -13.96 13.78 12.27
CA ASP A 10 -15.23 13.12 11.99
C ASP A 10 -15.03 11.78 11.24
N PRO A 11 -14.98 10.66 11.98
CA PRO A 11 -14.84 9.33 11.38
C PRO A 11 -16.02 8.92 10.49
N ALA A 12 -17.16 9.61 10.54
CA ALA A 12 -18.33 9.28 9.72
C ALA A 12 -18.19 9.74 8.26
N VAL A 13 -17.22 10.61 7.96
CA VAL A 13 -16.97 11.11 6.60
C VAL A 13 -15.55 10.84 6.11
N VAL A 14 -14.57 10.62 7.00
CA VAL A 14 -13.19 10.29 6.60
C VAL A 14 -13.11 8.81 6.20
N HIS A 15 -13.06 8.55 4.89
CA HIS A 15 -12.94 7.18 4.37
C HIS A 15 -11.49 6.68 4.41
N HIS A 16 -10.51 7.51 4.05
CA HIS A 16 -9.10 7.27 4.33
C HIS A 16 -8.32 8.58 4.37
N ALA A 17 -7.16 8.56 5.02
CA ALA A 17 -6.21 9.66 4.97
C ALA A 17 -4.81 9.12 4.69
N ARG A 18 -4.02 9.86 3.92
CA ARG A 18 -2.64 9.52 3.57
C ARG A 18 -1.74 10.69 3.93
N ILE A 19 -0.57 10.38 4.46
CA ILE A 19 0.52 11.33 4.69
C ILE A 19 1.66 10.93 3.78
N PHE A 20 2.11 11.92 3.02
CA PHE A 20 3.30 11.81 2.21
C PHE A 20 4.37 12.74 2.76
N THR A 21 5.61 12.33 2.59
CA THR A 21 6.76 13.23 2.67
C THR A 21 7.09 13.72 1.28
N GLN A 22 7.52 14.98 1.18
CA GLN A 22 7.90 15.60 -0.07
C GLN A 22 9.04 16.58 0.19
N ASP A 23 10.11 16.47 -0.58
CA ASP A 23 11.17 17.48 -0.55
C ASP A 23 10.57 18.85 -0.94
N LYS A 24 10.94 19.89 -0.18
CA LYS A 24 10.38 21.25 -0.33
C LYS A 24 10.64 21.88 -1.71
N SER A 25 11.55 21.34 -2.52
CA SER A 25 11.79 21.77 -3.90
C SER A 25 10.69 21.35 -4.89
N TYR A 26 9.87 20.33 -4.56
CA TYR A 26 8.76 19.90 -5.40
C TYR A 26 7.44 20.62 -5.05
N SER A 27 6.48 20.57 -5.98
CA SER A 27 5.14 21.13 -5.81
C SER A 27 4.06 20.21 -6.40
N GLY A 28 2.80 20.42 -5.97
CA GLY A 28 1.69 19.56 -6.36
C GLY A 28 1.92 18.10 -5.92
N GLU A 29 1.52 17.16 -6.78
CA GLU A 29 1.58 15.72 -6.51
C GLU A 29 2.91 15.06 -6.94
N GLN A 30 3.92 15.85 -7.29
CA GLN A 30 5.22 15.33 -7.74
C GLN A 30 6.04 14.76 -6.57
N ALA A 31 6.72 13.63 -6.79
CA ALA A 31 7.69 13.07 -5.84
C ALA A 31 7.16 12.86 -4.40
N LEU A 32 5.87 12.55 -4.27
CA LEU A 32 5.28 12.17 -2.97
C LEU A 32 5.78 10.77 -2.57
N LEU A 33 6.32 10.66 -1.37
CA LEU A 33 6.75 9.39 -0.77
C LEU A 33 5.84 9.03 0.38
N ASP A 34 5.27 7.83 0.35
CA ASP A 34 4.29 7.38 1.33
C ASP A 34 4.88 7.24 2.74
N MET A 35 4.20 7.80 3.75
CA MET A 35 4.66 7.82 5.14
C MET A 35 3.67 7.20 6.11
N ALA A 36 2.40 7.59 6.01
CA ALA A 36 1.38 7.10 6.92
C ALA A 36 0.05 6.98 6.22
N ALA A 37 -0.74 5.99 6.62
CA ALA A 37 -2.10 5.81 6.13
C ALA A 37 -3.06 5.55 7.29
N TYR A 38 -4.24 6.14 7.20
CA TYR A 38 -5.44 5.77 7.93
C TYR A 38 -6.43 5.11 6.99
N ALA A 39 -7.00 4.00 7.43
CA ALA A 39 -8.25 3.44 6.92
C ALA A 39 -9.07 2.92 8.12
N PRO A 40 -10.41 2.79 8.01
CA PRO A 40 -11.22 2.23 9.07
C PRO A 40 -10.66 0.90 9.61
N GLY A 41 -10.40 0.85 10.92
CA GLY A 41 -9.76 -0.29 11.59
C GLY A 41 -8.22 -0.23 11.68
N LYS A 42 -7.57 0.76 11.07
CA LYS A 42 -6.12 0.98 11.10
C LYS A 42 -5.81 2.47 11.31
N ALA A 43 -5.84 2.90 12.57
CA ALA A 43 -5.60 4.29 12.96
C ALA A 43 -4.18 4.57 13.46
N SER A 44 -3.41 3.54 13.81
CA SER A 44 -2.07 3.71 14.38
C SER A 44 -1.14 2.59 13.94
N ILE A 45 0.14 2.93 13.80
CA ILE A 45 1.22 1.95 13.66
C ILE A 45 2.28 2.26 14.71
N SER A 46 2.73 1.22 15.41
CA SER A 46 3.97 1.24 16.20
C SER A 46 4.99 0.37 15.49
N TYR A 47 6.17 0.93 15.22
CA TYR A 47 7.26 0.17 14.64
C TYR A 47 7.99 -0.65 15.73
N PRO A 48 8.55 -1.82 15.38
CA PRO A 48 9.46 -2.54 16.26
C PRO A 48 10.62 -1.66 16.75
N GLU A 49 11.18 -2.01 17.90
CA GLU A 49 12.34 -1.31 18.45
C GLU A 49 13.50 -1.29 17.43
N GLY A 50 14.14 -0.14 17.30
CA GLY A 50 15.27 0.05 16.40
C GLY A 50 14.92 0.34 14.94
N ILE A 51 13.63 0.42 14.61
CA ILE A 51 13.15 0.73 13.27
C ILE A 51 12.42 2.06 13.29
N ALA A 52 12.71 2.90 12.30
CA ALA A 52 11.93 4.12 12.07
C ALA A 52 11.91 4.48 10.58
N GLN A 53 10.88 5.21 10.18
CA GLN A 53 10.89 5.86 8.87
C GLN A 53 11.69 7.16 8.94
N LYS A 54 12.47 7.44 7.90
CA LYS A 54 13.26 8.67 7.80
C LYS A 54 12.37 9.85 7.45
N PHE A 55 12.53 10.96 8.19
CA PHE A 55 11.91 12.25 7.88
C PHE A 55 12.97 13.35 8.01
N SER A 56 13.28 14.03 6.91
CA SER A 56 14.31 15.07 6.85
C SER A 56 13.75 16.44 7.24
N SER A 57 14.60 17.32 7.76
CA SER A 57 14.24 18.73 7.98
C SER A 57 13.92 19.49 6.68
N ASN A 58 14.38 18.99 5.53
CA ASN A 58 14.04 19.54 4.21
C ASN A 58 12.69 19.02 3.66
N ASP A 59 12.07 18.04 4.32
CA ASP A 59 10.79 17.51 3.89
C ASP A 59 9.64 18.36 4.44
N ARG A 60 8.51 18.33 3.74
CA ARG A 60 7.20 18.72 4.26
C ARG A 60 6.26 17.53 4.29
N LEU A 61 5.26 17.60 5.17
CA LEU A 61 4.16 16.65 5.20
C LEU A 61 3.05 17.14 4.27
N VAL A 62 2.55 16.24 3.44
CA VAL A 62 1.36 16.47 2.60
C VAL A 62 0.29 15.50 3.07
N MET A 63 -0.84 16.03 3.53
CA MET A 63 -1.99 15.24 3.95
C MET A 63 -3.03 15.23 2.85
N GLN A 64 -3.39 14.03 2.38
CA GLN A 64 -4.51 13.80 1.46
C GLN A 64 -5.63 13.11 2.23
N ILE A 65 -6.82 13.69 2.24
CA ILE A 65 -8.00 13.10 2.89
C ILE A 65 -9.05 12.80 1.84
N HIS A 66 -9.49 11.55 1.79
CA HIS A 66 -10.63 11.14 0.99
C HIS A 66 -11.88 11.11 1.86
N TYR A 67 -12.81 12.01 1.55
CA TYR A 67 -14.11 12.08 2.21
C TYR A 67 -15.19 11.33 1.44
N THR A 68 -15.99 10.53 2.15
CA THR A 68 -17.25 10.00 1.63
C THR A 68 -18.41 10.81 2.21
N THR A 69 -19.20 11.44 1.35
CA THR A 69 -20.33 12.27 1.80
C THR A 69 -21.46 11.42 2.38
N ASN A 70 -21.99 11.80 3.54
CA ASN A 70 -23.14 11.14 4.18
C ASN A 70 -24.44 11.98 4.16
N GLY A 71 -24.41 13.14 3.48
CA GLY A 71 -25.57 14.04 3.36
C GLY A 71 -25.80 14.97 4.55
N LEU A 72 -24.97 14.92 5.60
CA LEU A 72 -25.03 15.80 6.76
C LEU A 72 -23.88 16.81 6.72
N ALA A 73 -24.18 18.07 7.03
CA ALA A 73 -23.13 19.07 7.20
C ALA A 73 -22.31 18.74 8.45
N THR A 74 -20.98 18.71 8.31
CA THR A 74 -20.05 18.37 9.39
C THR A 74 -18.77 19.22 9.31
N THR A 75 -17.94 19.14 10.34
CA THR A 75 -16.60 19.73 10.39
C THR A 75 -15.61 18.64 10.79
N ASP A 76 -14.61 18.40 9.95
CA ASP A 76 -13.49 17.52 10.26
C ASP A 76 -12.25 18.34 10.67
N GLN A 77 -11.55 17.86 11.69
CA GLN A 77 -10.25 18.33 12.13
C GLN A 77 -9.32 17.14 12.39
N THR A 78 -9.11 16.31 11.37
CA THR A 78 -8.18 15.17 11.46
C THR A 78 -6.75 15.63 11.78
N ARG A 79 -6.09 14.94 12.71
CA ARG A 79 -4.73 15.21 13.19
C ARG A 79 -3.85 13.97 13.03
N LEU A 80 -2.57 14.22 12.82
CA LEU A 80 -1.52 13.21 12.81
C LEU A 80 -0.66 13.36 14.07
N GLY A 81 -0.57 12.29 14.85
CA GLY A 81 0.42 12.13 15.91
C GLY A 81 1.66 11.42 15.34
N LEU A 82 2.84 12.00 15.57
CA LEU A 82 4.13 11.42 15.20
C LEU A 82 4.90 11.03 16.45
N HIS A 83 5.31 9.77 16.50
CA HIS A 83 6.10 9.22 17.59
C HIS A 83 7.53 9.02 17.08
N TYR A 84 8.48 9.81 17.58
CA TYR A 84 9.87 9.77 17.15
C TYR A 84 10.66 8.68 17.88
N ALA A 85 11.68 8.12 17.21
CA ALA A 85 12.66 7.27 17.87
C ALA A 85 13.53 8.12 18.82
N GLU A 86 13.75 7.64 20.04
CA GLU A 86 14.59 8.33 21.04
C GLU A 86 16.09 8.18 20.74
N GLN A 87 16.45 7.08 20.08
CA GLN A 87 17.81 6.76 19.64
C GLN A 87 17.84 6.66 18.12
N ALA A 88 19.03 6.76 17.54
CA ALA A 88 19.20 6.50 16.11
C ALA A 88 18.71 5.07 15.79
N PRO A 89 17.82 4.89 14.80
CA PRO A 89 17.34 3.57 14.41
C PRO A 89 18.50 2.77 13.80
N GLN A 90 18.50 1.46 13.98
CA GLN A 90 19.41 0.53 13.30
C GLN A 90 18.93 0.21 11.88
N GLN A 91 17.61 0.34 11.63
CA GLN A 91 17.03 0.08 10.32
C GLN A 91 16.06 1.21 9.91
N THR A 92 16.12 1.59 8.64
CA THR A 92 15.16 2.52 8.04
C THR A 92 14.02 1.74 7.41
N LEU A 93 12.78 2.03 7.83
CA LEU A 93 11.59 1.50 7.17
C LEU A 93 11.34 2.24 5.86
N MET A 94 11.06 1.47 4.82
CA MET A 94 10.68 1.87 3.49
C MET A 94 9.38 1.16 3.10
N ASN A 95 8.57 1.82 2.27
CA ASN A 95 7.31 1.27 1.78
C ASN A 95 7.35 1.09 0.24
N PRO A 96 8.22 0.22 -0.31
CA PRO A 96 8.26 -0.01 -1.74
C PRO A 96 6.95 -0.63 -2.23
N ILE A 97 6.67 -0.40 -3.52
CA ILE A 97 5.50 -0.97 -4.19
C ILE A 97 5.91 -1.73 -5.44
N THR A 98 5.21 -2.82 -5.72
CA THR A 98 5.02 -3.27 -7.09
C THR A 98 3.78 -2.57 -7.66
N VAL A 99 3.84 -2.13 -8.91
CA VAL A 99 2.72 -1.46 -9.56
C VAL A 99 2.67 -1.83 -11.04
N ASN A 100 1.47 -2.04 -11.57
CA ASN A 100 1.22 -2.14 -13.01
C ASN A 100 0.12 -1.15 -13.40
N GLU A 101 0.53 -0.03 -13.99
CA GLU A 101 -0.38 1.02 -14.47
C GLU A 101 -0.90 0.75 -15.90
N ASP A 102 -0.34 -0.25 -16.59
CA ASP A 102 -0.69 -0.62 -17.97
C ASP A 102 -1.84 -1.63 -18.05
N ILE A 103 -2.49 -1.95 -16.93
CA ILE A 103 -3.60 -2.90 -16.90
C ILE A 103 -4.74 -2.45 -17.82
N TYR A 104 -5.26 -3.42 -18.59
CA TYR A 104 -6.44 -3.24 -19.43
C TYR A 104 -7.30 -4.49 -19.36
N ILE A 105 -8.36 -4.44 -18.56
CA ILE A 105 -9.24 -5.55 -18.25
C ILE A 105 -10.45 -5.51 -19.20
N PRO A 106 -10.57 -6.44 -20.15
CA PRO A 106 -11.69 -6.43 -21.10
C PRO A 106 -13.04 -6.63 -20.41
N ALA A 107 -14.10 -6.08 -21.00
CA ALA A 107 -15.48 -6.35 -20.63
C ALA A 107 -15.76 -7.86 -20.58
N GLY A 108 -16.49 -8.31 -19.55
CA GLY A 108 -16.87 -9.71 -19.40
C GLY A 108 -15.75 -10.68 -19.00
N ALA A 109 -14.49 -10.22 -18.86
CA ALA A 109 -13.37 -11.11 -18.58
C ALA A 109 -13.46 -11.75 -17.19
N HIS A 110 -13.48 -13.08 -17.11
CA HIS A 110 -13.59 -13.80 -15.83
C HIS A 110 -12.28 -13.92 -15.02
N ASN A 111 -11.14 -13.94 -15.71
CA ASN A 111 -9.83 -14.20 -15.10
C ASN A 111 -8.71 -13.47 -15.86
N TYR A 112 -8.78 -12.14 -15.90
CA TYR A 112 -7.71 -11.34 -16.47
C TYR A 112 -6.50 -11.35 -15.52
N GLN A 113 -5.32 -11.70 -16.01
CA GLN A 113 -4.11 -11.79 -15.20
C GLN A 113 -3.29 -10.51 -15.31
N ALA A 114 -2.76 -10.05 -14.18
CA ALA A 114 -1.82 -8.94 -14.12
C ALA A 114 -0.61 -9.33 -13.26
N SER A 115 0.54 -8.73 -13.57
CA SER A 115 1.76 -8.92 -12.81
C SER A 115 2.54 -7.61 -12.72
N ALA A 116 3.30 -7.45 -11.65
CA ALA A 116 4.19 -6.33 -11.39
C ALA A 116 5.38 -6.81 -10.57
N SER A 117 6.52 -6.15 -10.67
CA SER A 117 7.70 -6.53 -9.90
C SER A 117 8.58 -5.35 -9.52
N ILE A 118 9.41 -5.57 -8.50
CA ILE A 118 10.46 -4.65 -8.08
C ILE A 118 11.69 -5.43 -7.65
N VAL A 119 12.88 -4.89 -7.93
CA VAL A 119 14.16 -5.44 -7.46
C VAL A 119 14.61 -4.68 -6.22
N LEU A 120 14.96 -5.41 -5.17
CA LEU A 120 15.55 -4.85 -3.96
C LEU A 120 17.05 -4.68 -4.17
N ASN A 121 17.56 -3.46 -4.06
CA ASN A 121 18.98 -3.16 -4.31
C ASN A 121 19.88 -3.42 -3.09
N ASP A 122 19.29 -3.48 -1.90
CA ASP A 122 19.98 -3.63 -0.63
C ASP A 122 19.45 -4.85 0.13
N ASP A 123 20.29 -5.39 1.00
CA ASP A 123 19.87 -6.39 1.98
C ASP A 123 18.73 -5.83 2.83
N SER A 124 17.64 -6.58 2.89
CA SER A 124 16.33 -6.07 3.31
C SER A 124 15.64 -7.04 4.25
N TYR A 125 14.77 -6.52 5.10
CA TYR A 125 13.88 -7.31 5.95
C TYR A 125 12.43 -6.96 5.64
N LEU A 126 11.65 -7.92 5.14
CA LEU A 126 10.23 -7.76 4.90
C LEU A 126 9.44 -7.98 6.20
N TYR A 127 8.57 -7.02 6.52
CA TYR A 127 7.73 -7.03 7.72
C TYR A 127 6.27 -7.27 7.40
N ALA A 128 5.75 -6.64 6.35
CA ALA A 128 4.34 -6.74 5.99
C ALA A 128 4.12 -6.62 4.49
N MET A 129 2.98 -7.15 4.04
CA MET A 129 2.49 -7.02 2.67
C MET A 129 1.02 -6.60 2.70
N SER A 130 0.61 -5.72 1.79
CA SER A 130 -0.77 -5.23 1.72
C SER A 130 -1.24 -5.22 0.25
N PRO A 131 -1.91 -6.30 -0.20
CA PRO A 131 -2.50 -6.37 -1.53
C PRO A 131 -3.51 -5.24 -1.76
N HIS A 132 -3.44 -4.58 -2.92
CA HIS A 132 -4.39 -3.54 -3.29
C HIS A 132 -4.87 -3.69 -4.74
N MET A 133 -6.16 -3.95 -4.86
CA MET A 133 -6.99 -4.03 -6.08
C MET A 133 -8.39 -3.50 -5.73
N ARG A 134 -9.23 -3.14 -6.71
CA ARG A 134 -10.59 -2.64 -6.46
C ARG A 134 -11.65 -3.70 -6.75
N TYR A 135 -12.83 -3.27 -7.17
CA TYR A 135 -14.05 -4.09 -7.28
C TYR A 135 -13.89 -5.36 -8.12
N ARG A 136 -12.97 -5.36 -9.09
CA ARG A 136 -12.76 -6.51 -9.97
C ARG A 136 -11.68 -7.42 -9.43
N GLY A 137 -11.04 -7.07 -8.33
CA GLY A 137 -9.99 -7.88 -7.77
C GLY A 137 -10.47 -9.23 -7.26
N LYS A 138 -9.79 -10.30 -7.69
CA LYS A 138 -10.14 -11.70 -7.37
C LYS A 138 -9.09 -12.40 -6.52
N SER A 139 -7.81 -12.20 -6.82
CA SER A 139 -6.70 -12.76 -6.03
C SER A 139 -5.41 -12.00 -6.25
N MET A 140 -4.51 -12.07 -5.26
CA MET A 140 -3.14 -11.58 -5.38
C MET A 140 -2.17 -12.51 -4.63
N LYS A 141 -0.97 -12.69 -5.19
CA LYS A 141 0.11 -13.49 -4.63
C LYS A 141 1.42 -12.72 -4.71
N TYR A 142 2.25 -12.84 -3.68
CA TYR A 142 3.61 -12.28 -3.63
C TYR A 142 4.62 -13.41 -3.68
N THR A 143 5.60 -13.29 -4.55
CA THR A 143 6.69 -14.25 -4.70
C THR A 143 8.03 -13.52 -4.61
N ALA A 144 8.94 -13.99 -3.77
CA ALA A 144 10.35 -13.61 -3.83
C ALA A 144 11.07 -14.51 -4.81
N VAL A 145 11.78 -13.92 -5.77
CA VAL A 145 12.75 -14.60 -6.64
C VAL A 145 14.13 -14.15 -6.22
N TYR A 146 14.90 -15.07 -5.64
CA TYR A 146 16.21 -14.80 -5.07
C TYR A 146 17.29 -14.69 -6.16
N PRO A 147 18.44 -14.04 -5.86
CA PRO A 147 19.55 -13.89 -6.81
C PRO A 147 20.12 -15.22 -7.35
N ASP A 148 19.96 -16.31 -6.59
CA ASP A 148 20.39 -17.66 -6.98
C ASP A 148 19.38 -18.37 -7.92
N GLY A 149 18.25 -17.74 -8.24
CA GLY A 149 17.19 -18.26 -9.08
C GLY A 149 16.12 -19.07 -8.34
N ASN A 150 16.28 -19.33 -7.04
CA ASN A 150 15.23 -19.95 -6.24
C ASN A 150 14.07 -18.99 -6.03
N SER A 151 12.87 -19.53 -5.78
CA SER A 151 11.70 -18.71 -5.48
C SER A 151 10.90 -19.22 -4.28
N GLU A 152 10.25 -18.29 -3.60
CA GLU A 152 9.43 -18.56 -2.42
C GLU A 152 8.16 -17.71 -2.47
N GLN A 153 7.02 -18.35 -2.21
CA GLN A 153 5.77 -17.63 -2.04
C GLN A 153 5.72 -16.97 -0.65
N LEU A 154 5.62 -15.64 -0.62
CA LEU A 154 5.58 -14.86 0.61
C LEU A 154 4.14 -14.70 1.14
N LEU A 155 3.19 -14.48 0.23
CA LEU A 155 1.77 -14.30 0.56
C LEU A 155 0.90 -14.86 -0.57
N SER A 156 -0.24 -15.43 -0.21
CA SER A 156 -1.30 -15.80 -1.14
C SER A 156 -2.65 -15.39 -0.57
N VAL A 157 -3.35 -14.52 -1.30
CA VAL A 157 -4.72 -14.10 -1.03
C VAL A 157 -5.59 -14.60 -2.18
N PRO A 158 -6.05 -15.87 -2.12
CA PRO A 158 -6.74 -16.51 -3.24
C PRO A 158 -8.19 -16.05 -3.45
N ASN A 159 -8.78 -15.40 -2.42
CA ASN A 159 -10.10 -14.80 -2.47
C ASN A 159 -10.00 -13.36 -1.97
N PHE A 160 -9.40 -12.50 -2.79
CA PHE A 160 -9.31 -11.07 -2.50
C PHE A 160 -10.70 -10.45 -2.48
N GLN A 161 -10.92 -9.51 -1.57
CA GLN A 161 -12.19 -8.80 -1.40
C GLN A 161 -11.88 -7.33 -1.20
N PHE A 162 -12.40 -6.45 -2.05
CA PHE A 162 -12.11 -5.01 -2.01
C PHE A 162 -12.47 -4.37 -0.65
N GLN A 163 -13.53 -4.84 -0.01
CA GLN A 163 -13.95 -4.40 1.32
C GLN A 163 -13.02 -4.87 2.46
N TRP A 164 -12.07 -5.78 2.17
CA TRP A 164 -11.21 -6.39 3.18
C TRP A 164 -9.72 -6.33 2.80
N GLN A 165 -9.16 -5.11 2.81
CA GLN A 165 -7.77 -4.84 2.46
C GLN A 165 -6.88 -4.78 3.71
N MET A 166 -6.49 -5.96 4.20
CA MET A 166 -5.65 -6.11 5.39
C MET A 166 -4.17 -5.93 5.10
N ASP A 167 -3.43 -5.56 6.15
CA ASP A 167 -1.97 -5.67 6.15
C ASP A 167 -1.63 -7.03 6.75
N TYR A 168 -0.81 -7.79 6.04
CA TYR A 168 -0.35 -9.10 6.47
C TYR A 168 1.04 -8.97 7.08
N TRP A 169 1.06 -8.73 8.38
CA TRP A 169 2.30 -8.67 9.16
C TRP A 169 2.87 -10.07 9.37
N LEU A 170 4.14 -10.24 9.05
CA LEU A 170 4.88 -11.46 9.34
C LEU A 170 5.15 -11.53 10.84
N LYS A 171 5.01 -12.74 11.40
CA LYS A 171 5.35 -12.99 12.81
C LYS A 171 6.84 -12.74 13.08
N GLU A 172 7.68 -13.13 12.12
CA GLU A 172 9.12 -12.91 12.13
C GLU A 172 9.49 -12.23 10.81
N PRO A 173 10.29 -11.15 10.82
CA PRO A 173 10.70 -10.48 9.59
C PRO A 173 11.48 -11.42 8.69
N LYS A 174 11.21 -11.36 7.38
CA LYS A 174 11.88 -12.19 6.39
C LYS A 174 13.09 -11.46 5.81
N PHE A 175 14.29 -12.01 6.01
CA PHE A 175 15.47 -11.52 5.32
C PHE A 175 15.37 -11.79 3.82
N LEU A 176 15.67 -10.77 3.02
CA LEU A 176 15.69 -10.77 1.56
C LEU A 176 17.04 -10.18 1.12
N PRO A 177 17.94 -10.97 0.53
CA PRO A 177 19.23 -10.46 0.09
C PRO A 177 19.08 -9.46 -1.07
N ALA A 178 20.05 -8.56 -1.20
CA ALA A 178 20.18 -7.65 -2.33
C ALA A 178 20.11 -8.42 -3.66
N GLY A 179 19.40 -7.86 -4.64
CA GLY A 179 19.08 -8.49 -5.93
C GLY A 179 17.82 -9.37 -5.92
N THR A 180 17.16 -9.55 -4.76
CA THR A 180 15.87 -10.26 -4.71
C THR A 180 14.82 -9.48 -5.50
N THR A 181 14.11 -10.16 -6.40
CA THR A 181 12.95 -9.59 -7.11
C THR A 181 11.67 -10.01 -6.41
N ILE A 182 10.87 -9.04 -5.98
CA ILE A 182 9.52 -9.30 -5.51
C ILE A 182 8.57 -9.19 -6.70
N VAL A 183 7.80 -10.24 -6.94
CA VAL A 183 6.78 -10.33 -7.98
C VAL A 183 5.42 -10.43 -7.34
N THR A 184 4.50 -9.57 -7.77
CA THR A 184 3.08 -9.66 -7.42
C THR A 184 2.28 -10.06 -8.63
N ASP A 185 1.62 -11.21 -8.54
CA ASP A 185 0.69 -11.69 -9.55
C ASP A 185 -0.74 -11.57 -9.01
N GLY A 186 -1.69 -11.23 -9.85
CA GLY A 186 -3.09 -11.26 -9.46
C GLY A 186 -4.05 -11.45 -10.61
N VAL A 187 -5.31 -11.61 -10.24
CA VAL A 187 -6.40 -11.91 -11.16
C VAL A 187 -7.54 -10.93 -10.94
N PHE A 188 -8.13 -10.47 -12.03
CA PHE A 188 -9.35 -9.68 -12.06
C PHE A 188 -10.51 -10.46 -12.68
N ASP A 189 -11.71 -10.18 -12.17
CA ASP A 189 -13.00 -10.67 -12.66
C ASP A 189 -13.90 -9.48 -13.02
N ASN A 190 -13.87 -9.09 -14.30
CA ASN A 190 -14.75 -8.10 -14.90
C ASN A 190 -16.00 -8.73 -15.54
N SER A 191 -16.35 -9.97 -15.16
CA SER A 191 -17.57 -10.60 -15.64
C SER A 191 -18.81 -10.14 -14.86
N SER A 192 -19.99 -10.43 -15.41
CA SER A 192 -21.27 -10.26 -14.72
C SER A 192 -21.48 -11.24 -13.55
N ALA A 193 -20.59 -12.23 -13.39
CA ALA A 193 -20.65 -13.19 -12.29
C ALA A 193 -19.97 -12.65 -11.01
N ASN A 194 -19.17 -11.58 -11.11
CA ASN A 194 -18.62 -10.90 -9.95
C ASN A 194 -19.67 -9.92 -9.38
N PRO A 195 -20.29 -10.19 -8.22
CA PRO A 195 -21.31 -9.32 -7.64
C PRO A 195 -20.76 -7.96 -7.19
N GLY A 196 -19.45 -7.83 -7.02
CA GLY A 196 -18.78 -6.56 -6.70
C GLY A 196 -18.53 -5.67 -7.92
N ASN A 197 -18.67 -6.19 -9.15
CA ASN A 197 -18.39 -5.45 -10.37
C ASN A 197 -19.50 -4.41 -10.65
N PRO A 198 -19.19 -3.10 -10.67
CA PRO A 198 -20.21 -2.06 -10.89
C PRO A 198 -20.75 -2.03 -12.32
N ASN A 199 -19.96 -2.48 -13.30
CA ASN A 199 -20.36 -2.57 -14.71
C ASN A 199 -19.43 -3.52 -15.46
N SER A 200 -19.96 -4.66 -15.91
CA SER A 200 -19.23 -5.71 -16.64
C SER A 200 -19.14 -5.49 -18.14
N ASP A 201 -19.88 -4.53 -18.69
CA ASP A 201 -20.05 -4.33 -20.14
C ASP A 201 -19.03 -3.35 -20.71
N ILE A 202 -18.09 -2.87 -19.89
CA ILE A 202 -17.06 -1.91 -20.27
C ILE A 202 -15.66 -2.48 -20.03
N ASP A 203 -14.73 -2.07 -20.89
CA ASP A 203 -13.31 -2.25 -20.66
C ASP A 203 -12.83 -1.29 -19.57
N VAL A 204 -11.88 -1.75 -18.75
CA VAL A 204 -11.45 -1.02 -17.55
C VAL A 204 -9.93 -0.99 -17.48
N GLY A 205 -9.37 0.20 -17.32
CA GLY A 205 -7.93 0.39 -17.13
C GLY A 205 -7.57 0.91 -15.74
N TRP A 206 -6.29 1.23 -15.56
CA TRP A 206 -5.79 1.93 -14.40
C TRP A 206 -6.45 3.32 -14.23
N GLY A 207 -6.76 3.70 -12.99
CA GLY A 207 -7.25 5.04 -12.71
C GLY A 207 -7.42 5.34 -11.22
N GLY A 208 -7.87 6.55 -10.87
CA GLY A 208 -8.03 7.00 -9.49
C GLY A 208 -9.37 6.67 -8.85
N GLN A 209 -10.39 6.35 -9.67
CA GLN A 209 -11.77 6.20 -9.21
C GLN A 209 -12.11 4.77 -8.85
N SER A 210 -12.95 4.54 -7.84
CA SER A 210 -13.27 3.19 -7.39
C SER A 210 -13.84 2.27 -8.48
N TRP A 211 -14.48 2.82 -9.52
CA TRP A 211 -15.00 2.07 -10.68
C TRP A 211 -13.97 1.81 -11.79
N GLU A 212 -12.83 2.49 -11.76
CA GLU A 212 -11.61 2.14 -12.51
C GLU A 212 -10.83 1.08 -11.73
N GLU A 213 -9.60 0.74 -12.13
CA GLU A 213 -8.79 -0.22 -11.38
C GLU A 213 -7.41 0.25 -10.92
N MET A 214 -6.85 -0.51 -9.98
CA MET A 214 -5.46 -0.44 -9.54
C MET A 214 -4.90 -1.86 -9.36
N PHE A 215 -3.60 -2.02 -9.59
CA PHE A 215 -2.85 -3.23 -9.28
C PHE A 215 -1.57 -2.86 -8.55
N ILE A 216 -1.61 -2.90 -7.21
CA ILE A 216 -0.49 -2.47 -6.37
C ILE A 216 -0.21 -3.52 -5.30
N GLY A 217 1.06 -3.88 -5.17
CA GLY A 217 1.55 -4.65 -4.05
C GLY A 217 2.35 -3.80 -3.09
N TRP A 218 1.74 -3.38 -1.97
CA TRP A 218 2.45 -2.63 -0.93
C TRP A 218 3.27 -3.57 -0.05
N MET A 219 4.45 -3.12 0.35
CA MET A 219 5.32 -3.84 1.27
C MET A 219 5.86 -2.87 2.32
N ALA A 220 6.05 -3.37 3.54
CA ALA A 220 6.84 -2.71 4.58
C ALA A 220 8.19 -3.43 4.67
N ILE A 221 9.27 -2.79 4.24
CA ILE A 221 10.64 -3.33 4.22
C ILE A 221 11.54 -2.44 5.04
N ALA A 222 12.40 -3.01 5.90
CA ALA A 222 13.46 -2.26 6.55
C ALA A 222 14.83 -2.63 5.97
N VAL A 223 15.69 -1.63 5.81
CA VAL A 223 17.10 -1.78 5.40
C VAL A 223 17.99 -1.23 6.52
N ASP A 224 19.18 -1.81 6.70
CA ASP A 224 20.11 -1.34 7.72
C ASP A 224 20.51 0.13 7.44
N THR A 225 20.57 0.94 8.50
CA THR A 225 21.00 2.34 8.38
C THR A 225 22.49 2.39 8.07
N GLN A 226 22.84 3.10 6.99
CA GLN A 226 24.23 3.49 6.69
C GLN A 226 24.72 4.61 7.61
#